data_AF-A0A0Q1AA14-F1
#
_entry.id   AF-A0A0Q1AA14-F1
#
_cell.length_a   1.000
_cell.length_b   1.000
_cell.length_c   1.000
_cell.angle_alpha   90.00
_cell.angle_beta   90.00
_cell.angle_gamma   90.00
#
_symmetry.space_group_name_H-M   'P 1'
#
loop_
_entity.id
_entity.type
_entity.pdbx_description
1 polymer ?
#
loop_
_entity_poly.entity_id
_entity_poly.type
_entity_poly.pdbx_seq_one_letter_code
_entity_poly.pdbx_strand_id
1 'polypeptide(L)'
;MIEKYISINECSDFIDNFNKFYYFTKNYISGDYNEFKWIIISLYMTLQSIFVLSLRNDVEENVLKCKSKKKQINNLKYVFKLEYNVPEKDLVNIDIVKNIINLHPHFIILENVPKTVKILNDNGINIDGEKLISIYENELTQLKSFNELYKMMKDKDNFHYYGSNEIPERLYIDETIKIIQKYRNKFIHFRPTNWGIILNGYNKIIIDSLKLIEYIISETNDLIIYDDIIKDNKTIGKIEKIRALLCN
;
A
#
# COMPACT_ATOMS: atom_id res chain seq x y z
N MET A 1 -11.77 30.11 -11.89
CA MET A 1 -12.11 29.39 -10.65
C MET A 1 -11.02 28.34 -10.47
N ILE A 2 -10.25 28.35 -9.38
CA ILE A 2 -9.19 27.35 -9.16
C ILE A 2 -9.87 26.12 -8.57
N GLU A 3 -9.83 25.01 -9.28
CA GLU A 3 -10.30 23.73 -8.75
C GLU A 3 -9.37 23.29 -7.61
N LYS A 4 -9.95 22.97 -6.44
CA LYS A 4 -9.21 22.41 -5.31
C LYS A 4 -9.21 20.90 -5.43
N TYR A 5 -8.03 20.32 -5.55
CA TYR A 5 -7.83 18.88 -5.54
C TYR A 5 -7.38 18.42 -4.14
N ILE A 6 -7.94 17.31 -3.67
CA ILE A 6 -7.42 16.62 -2.48
C ILE A 6 -6.30 15.71 -2.98
N SER A 7 -5.07 16.01 -2.61
CA SER A 7 -3.94 15.11 -2.82
C SER A 7 -3.70 14.32 -1.54
N ILE A 8 -3.68 13.00 -1.66
CA ILE A 8 -3.30 12.08 -0.58
C ILE A 8 -2.00 11.44 -1.03
N ASN A 9 -1.00 11.44 -0.16
CA ASN A 9 0.23 10.68 -0.37
C ASN A 9 0.39 9.61 0.70
N GLU A 10 1.21 8.61 0.40
CA GLU A 10 1.40 7.42 1.23
C GLU A 10 1.93 7.77 2.62
N CYS A 11 2.68 8.87 2.74
CA CYS A 11 3.22 9.37 4.00
C CYS A 11 2.11 9.95 4.89
N SER A 12 1.23 10.77 4.32
CA SER A 12 0.04 11.28 5.00
C SER A 12 -0.91 10.15 5.41
N ASP A 13 -1.06 9.12 4.57
CA ASP A 13 -1.85 7.92 4.88
C ASP A 13 -1.25 7.15 6.06
N PHE A 14 0.07 6.93 6.05
CA PHE A 14 0.75 6.30 7.18
C PHE A 14 0.53 7.06 8.49
N ILE A 15 0.72 8.38 8.48
CA ILE A 15 0.55 9.22 9.67
C ILE A 15 -0.89 9.19 10.17
N ASP A 16 -1.87 9.32 9.28
CA ASP A 16 -3.28 9.28 9.65
C ASP A 16 -3.65 7.91 10.24
N ASN A 17 -3.21 6.82 9.60
CA ASN A 17 -3.43 5.47 10.09
C ASN A 17 -2.75 5.22 11.44
N PHE A 18 -1.50 5.67 11.62
CA PHE A 18 -0.78 5.57 12.88
C PHE A 18 -1.43 6.41 13.99
N ASN A 19 -1.95 7.59 13.67
CA ASN A 19 -2.70 8.42 14.62
C ASN A 19 -3.99 7.75 15.08
N LYS A 20 -4.73 7.13 14.16
CA LYS A 20 -5.91 6.31 14.50
C LYS A 20 -5.52 5.14 15.39
N PHE A 21 -4.45 4.42 15.04
CA PHE A 21 -3.94 3.31 15.85
C PHE A 21 -3.55 3.75 17.26
N TYR A 22 -2.81 4.85 17.39
CA TYR A 22 -2.49 5.45 18.68
C TYR A 22 -3.75 5.87 19.46
N TYR A 23 -4.71 6.53 18.81
CA TYR A 23 -5.96 6.96 19.44
C TYR A 23 -6.75 5.77 19.98
N PHE A 24 -6.97 4.72 19.18
CA PHE A 24 -7.72 3.55 19.63
C PHE A 24 -6.98 2.78 20.72
N THR A 25 -5.64 2.67 20.63
CA THR A 25 -4.86 1.99 21.67
C THR A 25 -4.84 2.76 22.97
N LYS A 26 -4.76 4.09 22.92
CA LYS A 26 -4.77 4.95 24.12
C LYS A 26 -6.11 4.91 24.86
N ASN A 27 -7.20 4.87 24.12
CA ASN A 27 -8.55 4.87 24.69
C ASN A 27 -9.08 3.46 24.94
N TYR A 28 -8.25 2.43 24.77
CA TYR A 28 -8.67 1.05 25.02
C TYR A 28 -8.98 0.86 26.50
N ILE A 29 -10.26 0.66 26.81
CA ILE A 29 -10.75 0.30 28.14
C ILE A 29 -10.81 -1.23 28.15
N SER A 30 -10.01 -1.83 29.04
CA SER A 30 -9.78 -3.28 29.07
C SER A 30 -11.07 -4.10 28.96
N GLY A 31 -11.19 -4.91 27.90
CA GLY A 31 -12.24 -5.90 27.74
C GLY A 31 -13.32 -5.60 26.71
N ASP A 32 -13.39 -4.39 26.12
CA ASP A 32 -14.31 -4.14 25.02
C ASP A 32 -13.76 -4.68 23.68
N TYR A 33 -14.43 -5.70 23.19
CA TYR A 33 -14.16 -6.32 21.90
C TYR A 33 -14.30 -5.35 20.71
N ASN A 34 -15.24 -4.40 20.77
CA ASN A 34 -15.46 -3.43 19.70
C ASN A 34 -14.27 -2.47 19.54
N GLU A 35 -13.62 -2.11 20.64
CA GLU A 35 -12.43 -1.26 20.61
C GLU A 35 -11.24 -2.01 20.00
N PHE A 36 -11.06 -3.28 20.36
CA PHE A 36 -10.00 -4.12 19.80
C PHE A 36 -10.09 -4.26 18.27
N LYS A 37 -11.31 -4.35 17.73
CA LYS A 37 -11.53 -4.33 16.28
C LYS A 37 -10.87 -3.11 15.62
N TRP A 38 -11.08 -1.93 16.18
CA TRP A 38 -10.54 -0.69 15.61
C TRP A 38 -9.04 -0.58 15.77
N ILE A 39 -8.48 -1.09 16.88
CA ILE A 39 -7.03 -1.21 17.07
C ILE A 39 -6.42 -2.09 15.97
N ILE A 40 -6.97 -3.28 15.71
CA ILE A 40 -6.43 -4.19 14.69
C ILE A 40 -6.59 -3.63 13.27
N ILE A 41 -7.73 -3.01 12.94
CA ILE A 41 -7.93 -2.41 11.62
C ILE A 41 -6.92 -1.30 11.40
N SER A 42 -6.79 -0.36 12.34
CA SER A 42 -5.85 0.76 12.23
C SER A 42 -4.41 0.28 12.23
N LEU A 43 -4.03 -0.69 13.07
CA LEU A 43 -2.70 -1.30 13.08
C LEU A 43 -2.36 -1.97 11.74
N TYR A 44 -3.30 -2.73 11.17
CA TYR A 44 -3.13 -3.32 9.84
C TYR A 44 -2.90 -2.24 8.78
N MET A 45 -3.67 -1.15 8.81
CA MET A 45 -3.54 -0.05 7.85
C MET A 45 -2.19 0.67 8.02
N THR A 46 -1.77 0.94 9.26
CA THR A 46 -0.44 1.48 9.57
C THR A 46 0.68 0.61 9.00
N LEU A 47 0.64 -0.70 9.26
CA LEU A 47 1.64 -1.64 8.76
C LEU A 47 1.62 -1.71 7.23
N GLN A 48 0.45 -1.70 6.60
CA GLN A 48 0.37 -1.69 5.15
C GLN A 48 0.95 -0.41 4.56
N SER A 49 0.59 0.77 5.10
CA SER A 49 1.10 2.05 4.63
C SER A 49 2.62 2.16 4.81
N ILE A 50 3.18 1.70 5.94
CA ILE A 50 4.63 1.76 6.14
C ILE A 50 5.38 0.78 5.23
N PHE A 51 4.83 -0.40 4.92
CA PHE A 51 5.42 -1.29 3.93
C PHE A 51 5.40 -0.68 2.53
N VAL A 52 4.31 0.01 2.17
CA VAL A 52 4.23 0.73 0.89
C VAL A 52 5.28 1.83 0.82
N LEU A 53 5.42 2.62 1.89
CA LEU A 53 6.42 3.68 1.96
C LEU A 53 7.84 3.14 1.79
N SER A 54 8.20 2.11 2.55
CA SER A 54 9.54 1.53 2.50
C SER A 54 9.87 0.84 1.18
N LEU A 55 8.88 0.20 0.53
CA LEU A 55 9.13 -0.52 -0.71
C LEU A 55 9.05 0.37 -1.95
N ARG A 56 8.23 1.44 -1.92
CA ARG A 56 8.00 2.27 -3.11
C ARG A 56 9.31 2.92 -3.55
N ASN A 57 9.99 3.73 -2.73
CA ASN A 57 11.26 4.39 -3.09
C ASN A 57 11.29 4.93 -4.55
N ASP A 58 10.25 5.65 -4.97
CA ASP A 58 10.02 6.14 -6.34
C ASP A 58 9.77 5.07 -7.44
N VAL A 59 9.77 3.79 -7.09
CA VAL A 59 9.48 2.64 -7.96
C VAL A 59 8.11 2.02 -7.63
N GLU A 60 7.08 2.43 -8.35
CA GLU A 60 5.70 1.97 -8.12
C GLU A 60 5.51 0.45 -8.31
N GLU A 61 6.36 -0.20 -9.12
CA GLU A 61 6.37 -1.66 -9.36
C GLU A 61 6.49 -2.50 -8.10
N ASN A 62 7.21 -1.94 -7.11
CA ASN A 62 7.51 -2.62 -5.87
C ASN A 62 6.25 -2.80 -5.00
N VAL A 63 5.24 -1.95 -5.19
CA VAL A 63 4.02 -1.98 -4.39
C VAL A 63 2.79 -2.33 -5.21
N LEU A 64 2.82 -2.17 -6.54
CA LEU A 64 1.72 -2.49 -7.42
C LEU A 64 1.90 -3.87 -8.08
N LYS A 65 0.78 -4.54 -8.32
CA LYS A 65 0.67 -5.68 -9.22
C LYS A 65 0.18 -5.16 -10.56
N CYS A 66 0.96 -5.45 -11.59
CA CYS A 66 0.50 -5.30 -12.96
C CYS A 66 -0.32 -6.51 -13.37
N LYS A 67 -1.51 -6.24 -13.90
CA LYS A 67 -2.39 -7.23 -14.50
C LYS A 67 -2.52 -6.95 -15.98
N SER A 68 -2.85 -7.98 -16.73
CA SER A 68 -3.36 -7.83 -18.09
C SER A 68 -4.88 -7.95 -18.09
N LYS A 69 -5.59 -7.08 -18.83
CA LYS A 69 -7.04 -7.22 -19.03
C LYS A 69 -7.49 -7.13 -20.47
N LYS A 70 -8.44 -8.01 -20.79
CA LYS A 70 -9.10 -8.06 -22.09
C LYS A 70 -10.25 -7.06 -22.11
N LYS A 71 -10.30 -6.19 -23.09
CA LYS A 71 -11.36 -5.21 -23.32
C LYS A 71 -11.85 -5.24 -24.75
N GLN A 72 -13.17 -5.18 -24.88
CA GLN A 72 -13.79 -5.03 -26.19
C GLN A 72 -13.89 -3.53 -26.51
N ILE A 73 -13.27 -3.13 -27.61
CA ILE A 73 -13.31 -1.76 -28.14
C ILE A 73 -13.57 -1.90 -29.64
N ASN A 74 -14.61 -1.25 -30.16
CA ASN A 74 -14.98 -1.28 -31.57
C ASN A 74 -15.11 -2.72 -32.13
N ASN A 75 -15.77 -3.62 -31.38
CA ASN A 75 -15.92 -5.05 -31.70
C ASN A 75 -14.62 -5.88 -31.75
N LEU A 76 -13.46 -5.28 -31.47
CA LEU A 76 -12.18 -5.97 -31.32
C LEU A 76 -11.85 -6.18 -29.85
N LYS A 77 -11.20 -7.31 -29.53
CA LYS A 77 -10.75 -7.63 -28.17
C LYS A 77 -9.28 -7.29 -28.02
N TYR A 78 -9.00 -6.21 -27.30
CA TYR A 78 -7.65 -5.79 -26.95
C TYR A 78 -7.22 -6.33 -25.59
N VAL A 79 -5.93 -6.65 -25.43
CA VAL A 79 -5.32 -6.96 -24.14
C VAL A 79 -4.49 -5.75 -23.71
N PHE A 80 -4.96 -5.05 -22.69
CA PHE A 80 -4.20 -4.00 -22.03
C PHE A 80 -3.21 -4.63 -21.05
N LYS A 81 -1.98 -4.13 -21.05
CA LYS A 81 -0.91 -4.50 -20.12
C LYS A 81 -0.19 -3.26 -19.65
N LEU A 82 0.26 -3.26 -18.40
CA LEU A 82 1.27 -2.33 -17.93
C LEU A 82 2.65 -2.93 -18.13
N GLU A 83 3.52 -2.19 -18.81
CA GLU A 83 4.89 -2.61 -19.11
C GLU A 83 5.85 -1.43 -18.85
N TYR A 84 6.71 -1.57 -17.83
CA TYR A 84 7.70 -0.56 -17.44
C TYR A 84 8.94 -0.54 -18.35
N ASN A 85 9.11 -1.58 -19.17
CA ASN A 85 10.17 -1.63 -20.19
C ASN A 85 9.84 -0.78 -21.44
N VAL A 86 8.63 -0.22 -21.54
CA VAL A 86 8.29 0.74 -22.60
C VAL A 86 9.02 2.05 -22.28
N PRO A 87 9.82 2.62 -23.20
CA PRO A 87 10.47 3.90 -22.94
C PRO A 87 9.43 4.96 -22.54
N GLU A 88 9.71 5.71 -21.48
CA GLU A 88 8.78 6.70 -20.92
C GLU A 88 8.23 7.68 -21.98
N LYS A 89 9.07 8.03 -22.97
CA LYS A 89 8.73 8.91 -24.10
C LYS A 89 7.64 8.35 -25.02
N ASP A 90 7.51 7.02 -25.12
CA ASP A 90 6.62 6.38 -26.08
C ASP A 90 5.20 6.25 -25.49
N LEU A 91 5.06 6.19 -24.14
CA LEU A 91 3.83 6.04 -23.32
C LEU A 91 2.95 4.82 -23.63
N VAL A 92 2.88 4.41 -24.89
CA VAL A 92 2.07 3.32 -25.44
C VAL A 92 2.87 2.58 -26.50
N ASN A 93 2.83 1.26 -26.46
CA ASN A 93 3.25 0.38 -27.55
C ASN A 93 2.05 -0.49 -27.97
N ILE A 94 1.69 -0.45 -29.26
CA ILE A 94 0.51 -1.12 -29.80
C ILE A 94 0.95 -2.23 -30.76
N ASP A 95 0.63 -3.48 -30.43
CA ASP A 95 0.73 -4.62 -31.33
C ASP A 95 -0.66 -4.92 -31.91
N ILE A 96 -0.95 -4.30 -33.06
CA ILE A 96 -2.24 -4.41 -33.75
C ILE A 96 -2.53 -5.87 -34.15
N VAL A 97 -1.50 -6.61 -34.59
CA VAL A 97 -1.65 -8.01 -35.03
C VAL A 97 -2.11 -8.90 -33.88
N LYS A 98 -1.56 -8.68 -32.68
CA LYS A 98 -1.94 -9.43 -31.47
C LYS A 98 -3.08 -8.80 -30.68
N ASN A 99 -3.56 -7.63 -31.09
CA ASN A 99 -4.47 -6.77 -30.31
C ASN A 99 -3.95 -6.54 -28.88
N ILE A 100 -2.66 -6.22 -28.71
CA ILE A 100 -2.07 -5.92 -27.40
C ILE A 100 -1.75 -4.44 -27.32
N ILE A 101 -2.11 -3.82 -26.19
CA ILE A 101 -1.80 -2.42 -25.87
C ILE A 101 -0.97 -2.44 -24.59
N ASN A 102 0.31 -2.13 -24.73
CA ASN A 102 1.24 -2.00 -23.63
C ASN A 102 1.32 -0.53 -23.24
N LEU A 103 0.97 -0.23 -22.00
CA LEU A 103 0.95 1.10 -21.44
C LEU A 103 2.13 1.27 -20.47
N HIS A 104 2.89 2.36 -20.64
CA HIS A 104 3.87 2.76 -19.65
C HIS A 104 3.17 3.49 -18.50
N PRO A 105 3.35 3.12 -17.22
CA PRO A 105 2.58 3.65 -16.09
C PRO A 105 2.53 5.18 -16.00
N HIS A 106 3.55 5.90 -16.45
CA HIS A 106 3.54 7.38 -16.47
C HIS A 106 2.49 7.99 -17.42
N PHE A 107 1.75 7.18 -18.20
CA PHE A 107 0.62 7.68 -18.97
C PHE A 107 -0.48 8.26 -18.07
N ILE A 108 -0.58 7.80 -16.81
CA ILE A 108 -1.63 8.23 -15.86
C ILE A 108 -1.40 9.65 -15.34
N ILE A 109 -0.21 10.22 -15.52
CA ILE A 109 0.03 11.63 -15.23
C ILE A 109 -0.96 12.44 -16.07
N LEU A 110 -1.71 13.34 -15.42
CA LEU A 110 -2.85 14.04 -16.04
C LEU A 110 -2.50 14.70 -17.39
N GLU A 111 -1.27 15.19 -17.54
CA GLU A 111 -0.75 15.80 -18.77
C GLU A 111 -0.46 14.79 -19.91
N ASN A 112 -0.25 13.52 -19.57
CA ASN A 112 0.04 12.43 -20.51
C ASN A 112 -1.23 11.69 -20.95
N VAL A 113 -2.33 11.75 -20.18
CA VAL A 113 -3.61 11.12 -20.54
C VAL A 113 -4.10 11.59 -21.92
N PRO A 114 -4.17 12.90 -22.24
CA PRO A 114 -4.62 13.35 -23.56
C PRO A 114 -3.72 12.89 -24.71
N LYS A 115 -2.39 12.83 -24.49
CA LYS A 115 -1.43 12.34 -25.49
C LYS A 115 -1.65 10.86 -25.77
N THR A 116 -1.83 10.08 -24.71
CA THR A 116 -2.07 8.63 -24.76
C THR A 116 -3.38 8.30 -25.47
N VAL A 117 -4.46 9.02 -25.14
CA VAL A 117 -5.76 8.94 -25.82
C VAL A 117 -5.62 9.25 -27.30
N LYS A 118 -4.89 10.30 -27.66
CA LYS A 118 -4.66 10.67 -29.06
C LYS A 118 -3.94 9.54 -29.81
N ILE A 119 -2.85 8.98 -29.25
CA ILE A 119 -2.12 7.87 -29.87
C ILE A 119 -3.03 6.67 -30.12
N LEU A 120 -3.89 6.31 -29.15
CA LEU A 120 -4.84 5.20 -29.28
C LEU A 120 -5.89 5.48 -30.37
N ASN A 121 -6.46 6.69 -30.37
CA ASN A 121 -7.47 7.10 -31.36
C ASN A 121 -6.90 7.17 -32.78
N ASP A 122 -5.68 7.67 -32.95
CA ASP A 122 -4.97 7.72 -34.24
C ASP A 122 -4.71 6.30 -34.79
N ASN A 123 -4.69 5.28 -33.92
CA ASN A 123 -4.58 3.86 -34.26
C ASN A 123 -5.94 3.13 -34.29
N GLY A 124 -7.06 3.85 -34.32
CA GLY A 124 -8.41 3.27 -34.43
C GLY A 124 -8.99 2.68 -33.13
N ILE A 125 -8.30 2.86 -31.99
CA ILE A 125 -8.74 2.41 -30.67
C ILE A 125 -9.50 3.57 -30.01
N ASN A 126 -10.81 3.67 -30.31
CA ASN A 126 -11.65 4.76 -29.80
C ASN A 126 -11.87 4.65 -28.29
N ILE A 127 -11.16 5.47 -27.51
CA ILE A 127 -11.21 5.53 -26.05
C ILE A 127 -11.09 6.98 -25.58
N ASP A 128 -11.84 7.34 -24.53
CA ASP A 128 -11.71 8.63 -23.85
C ASP A 128 -10.78 8.53 -22.62
N GLY A 129 -10.41 9.68 -22.07
CA GLY A 129 -9.49 9.76 -20.94
C GLY A 129 -10.05 9.11 -19.67
N GLU A 130 -11.33 9.30 -19.36
CA GLU A 130 -11.97 8.73 -18.18
C GLU A 130 -11.96 7.20 -18.20
N LYS A 131 -12.28 6.61 -19.36
CA LYS A 131 -12.25 5.16 -19.56
C LYS A 131 -10.84 4.61 -19.49
N LEU A 132 -9.85 5.33 -20.04
CA LEU A 132 -8.45 4.91 -19.97
C LEU A 132 -7.92 4.94 -18.52
N ILE A 133 -8.23 6.00 -17.76
CA ILE A 133 -7.93 6.11 -16.33
C ILE A 133 -8.62 4.98 -15.56
N SER A 134 -9.90 4.73 -15.83
CA SER A 134 -10.65 3.65 -15.17
C SER A 134 -10.02 2.26 -15.41
N ILE A 135 -9.52 2.00 -16.62
CA ILE A 135 -8.78 0.76 -16.93
C ILE A 135 -7.51 0.67 -16.09
N TYR A 136 -6.75 1.77 -15.96
CA TYR A 136 -5.56 1.80 -15.13
C TYR A 136 -5.85 1.45 -13.67
N GLU A 137 -6.73 2.22 -13.05
CA GLU A 137 -7.00 2.19 -11.61
C GLU A 137 -7.70 0.91 -11.17
N ASN A 138 -8.65 0.43 -11.96
CA ASN A 138 -9.52 -0.68 -11.53
C ASN A 138 -9.05 -2.04 -12.04
N GLU A 139 -8.22 -2.06 -13.10
CA GLU A 139 -8.01 -3.29 -13.87
C GLU A 139 -6.56 -3.66 -14.09
N LEU A 140 -5.69 -2.67 -14.32
CA LEU A 140 -4.29 -2.92 -14.61
C LEU A 140 -3.41 -2.82 -13.37
N THR A 141 -3.72 -1.90 -12.45
CA THR A 141 -3.01 -1.77 -11.18
C THR A 141 -3.81 -2.34 -10.04
N GLN A 142 -3.13 -3.02 -9.12
CA GLN A 142 -3.68 -3.32 -7.82
C GLN A 142 -2.55 -3.32 -6.81
N LEU A 143 -2.75 -2.68 -5.65
CA LEU A 143 -1.79 -2.80 -4.55
C LEU A 143 -1.53 -4.28 -4.23
N LYS A 144 -0.25 -4.65 -4.07
CA LYS A 144 0.14 -5.98 -3.61
C LYS A 144 -0.54 -6.26 -2.26
N SER A 145 -0.90 -7.50 -2.02
CA SER A 145 -1.55 -7.86 -0.77
C SER A 145 -0.60 -7.63 0.40
N PHE A 146 -1.15 -7.45 1.60
CA PHE A 146 -0.36 -7.24 2.82
C PHE A 146 0.73 -8.29 3.04
N ASN A 147 0.46 -9.57 2.76
CA ASN A 147 1.46 -10.62 2.89
C ASN A 147 2.54 -10.56 1.83
N GLU A 148 2.21 -10.08 0.62
CA GLU A 148 3.21 -9.92 -0.43
C GLU A 148 4.13 -8.76 -0.11
N LEU A 149 3.57 -7.62 0.31
CA LEU A 149 4.35 -6.49 0.80
C LEU A 149 5.26 -6.92 1.96
N TYR A 150 4.71 -7.64 2.95
CA TYR A 150 5.52 -8.14 4.06
C TYR A 150 6.62 -9.11 3.64
N LYS A 151 6.36 -10.02 2.70
CA LYS A 151 7.40 -10.91 2.16
C LYS A 151 8.51 -10.14 1.46
N MET A 152 8.15 -9.10 0.70
CA MET A 152 9.12 -8.26 0.01
C MET A 152 9.99 -7.48 1.01
N MET A 153 9.40 -7.00 2.12
CA MET A 153 10.16 -6.35 3.19
C MET A 153 11.20 -7.27 3.85
N LYS A 154 11.08 -8.60 3.73
CA LYS A 154 12.03 -9.58 4.27
C LYS A 154 13.12 -9.99 3.27
N ASP A 155 13.09 -9.45 2.06
CA ASP A 155 13.95 -9.87 0.98
C ASP A 155 14.79 -8.67 0.52
N LYS A 156 16.09 -8.74 0.82
CA LYS A 156 17.10 -7.73 0.51
C LYS A 156 17.05 -7.22 -0.92
N ASP A 157 16.71 -8.08 -1.88
CA ASP A 157 16.76 -7.73 -3.30
C ASP A 157 15.66 -6.74 -3.70
N ASN A 158 14.64 -6.55 -2.86
CA ASN A 158 13.58 -5.55 -3.07
C ASN A 158 13.97 -4.15 -2.58
N PHE A 159 15.14 -3.99 -1.96
CA PHE A 159 15.65 -2.70 -1.50
C PHE A 159 16.73 -2.19 -2.45
N HIS A 160 16.42 -1.12 -3.19
CA HIS A 160 17.31 -0.58 -4.22
C HIS A 160 18.14 0.63 -3.77
N TYR A 161 17.86 1.19 -2.57
CA TYR A 161 18.58 2.33 -2.01
C TYR A 161 19.71 1.91 -1.06
N TYR A 162 20.80 2.68 -1.08
CA TYR A 162 21.98 2.42 -0.26
C TYR A 162 21.68 2.51 1.24
N GLY A 163 21.87 1.39 1.94
CA GLY A 163 21.77 1.28 3.40
C GLY A 163 20.38 0.90 3.91
N SER A 164 19.43 0.63 3.03
CA SER A 164 18.15 0.05 3.40
C SER A 164 18.31 -1.43 3.72
N ASN A 165 17.65 -1.87 4.78
CA ASN A 165 17.79 -3.22 5.32
C ASN A 165 16.46 -3.94 5.31
N GLU A 166 16.51 -5.21 4.92
CA GLU A 166 15.40 -6.14 5.10
C GLU A 166 15.01 -6.26 6.58
N ILE A 167 13.77 -6.66 6.83
CA ILE A 167 13.29 -7.01 8.16
C ILE A 167 14.07 -8.25 8.63
N PRO A 168 14.86 -8.16 9.72
CA PRO A 168 15.70 -9.26 10.15
C PRO A 168 14.84 -10.32 10.87
N GLU A 169 15.21 -11.59 10.69
CA GLU A 169 14.50 -12.73 11.30
C GLU A 169 14.39 -12.62 12.83
N ARG A 170 15.38 -11.96 13.47
CA ARG A 170 15.45 -11.73 14.92
C ARG A 170 14.25 -10.98 15.52
N LEU A 171 13.40 -10.34 14.69
CA LEU A 171 12.19 -9.68 15.19
C LEU A 171 11.08 -10.68 15.55
N TYR A 172 11.12 -11.93 15.06
CA TYR A 172 10.15 -13.00 15.37
C TYR A 172 8.67 -12.60 15.19
N ILE A 173 8.38 -11.78 14.18
CA ILE A 173 7.05 -11.16 13.96
C ILE A 173 6.13 -11.91 12.98
N ASP A 174 6.61 -12.99 12.34
CA ASP A 174 5.85 -13.70 11.29
C ASP A 174 4.47 -14.18 11.76
N GLU A 175 4.39 -14.69 13.00
CA GLU A 175 3.12 -15.11 13.60
C GLU A 175 2.17 -13.93 13.84
N THR A 176 2.71 -12.81 14.34
CA THR A 176 1.96 -11.58 14.57
C THR A 176 1.34 -11.05 13.28
N ILE A 177 2.10 -11.02 12.18
CA ILE A 177 1.60 -10.60 10.86
C ILE A 177 0.45 -11.50 10.37
N LYS A 178 0.59 -12.83 10.51
CA LYS A 178 -0.47 -13.79 10.16
C LYS A 178 -1.73 -13.57 11.00
N ILE A 179 -1.58 -13.31 12.29
CA ILE A 179 -2.69 -13.08 13.21
C ILE A 179 -3.42 -11.77 12.88
N ILE A 180 -2.69 -10.68 12.65
CA ILE A 180 -3.26 -9.37 12.27
C ILE A 180 -4.10 -9.51 11.00
N GLN A 181 -3.55 -10.14 9.95
CA GLN A 181 -4.28 -10.34 8.71
C GLN A 181 -5.55 -11.17 8.92
N LYS A 182 -5.44 -12.27 9.68
CA LYS A 182 -6.58 -13.13 10.03
C LYS A 182 -7.69 -12.35 10.74
N TYR A 183 -7.35 -11.54 11.74
CA TYR A 183 -8.34 -10.75 12.48
C TYR A 183 -8.93 -9.62 11.64
N ARG A 184 -8.12 -8.87 10.91
CA ARG A 184 -8.60 -7.83 9.99
C ARG A 184 -9.60 -8.38 8.98
N ASN A 185 -9.32 -9.53 8.37
CA ASN A 185 -10.26 -10.15 7.43
C ASN A 185 -11.59 -10.54 8.10
N LYS A 186 -11.55 -11.00 9.35
CA LYS A 186 -12.78 -11.27 10.12
C LYS A 186 -13.56 -9.99 10.42
N PHE A 187 -12.87 -8.91 10.79
CA PHE A 187 -13.50 -7.64 11.15
C PHE A 187 -14.13 -6.90 9.96
N ILE A 188 -13.52 -6.97 8.77
CA ILE A 188 -14.00 -6.27 7.57
C ILE A 188 -15.14 -7.03 6.89
N HIS A 189 -15.09 -8.37 6.86
CA HIS A 189 -16.05 -9.14 6.07
C HIS A 189 -17.37 -9.46 6.79
N PHE A 190 -17.68 -8.80 7.92
CA PHE A 190 -18.94 -8.90 8.71
C PHE A 190 -19.65 -10.26 8.60
N ARG A 191 -18.92 -11.37 8.74
CA ARG A 191 -19.51 -12.70 8.61
C ARG A 191 -20.28 -12.98 9.91
N PRO A 192 -21.60 -13.25 9.86
CA PRO A 192 -22.38 -13.58 11.05
C PRO A 192 -21.84 -14.89 11.62
N THR A 193 -21.00 -14.76 12.64
CA THR A 193 -20.31 -15.87 13.31
C THR A 193 -20.16 -15.51 14.78
N ASN A 194 -20.28 -16.49 15.67
CA ASN A 194 -19.88 -16.33 17.07
C ASN A 194 -18.39 -16.60 17.17
N TRP A 195 -17.62 -15.65 17.69
CA TRP A 195 -16.18 -15.80 17.84
C TRP A 195 -15.68 -15.15 19.11
N GLY A 196 -14.79 -15.84 19.79
CA GLY A 196 -13.96 -15.29 20.85
C GLY A 196 -12.57 -14.96 20.32
N ILE A 197 -11.96 -13.93 20.90
CA ILE A 197 -10.53 -13.64 20.76
C ILE A 197 -9.92 -13.88 22.13
N ILE A 198 -8.81 -14.63 22.17
CA ILE A 198 -8.05 -14.79 23.40
C ILE A 198 -7.35 -13.45 23.66
N LEU A 199 -7.85 -12.70 24.63
CA LEU A 199 -7.32 -11.37 24.95
C LEU A 199 -5.84 -11.43 25.35
N ASN A 200 -5.37 -12.48 26.03
CA ASN A 200 -3.96 -12.56 26.48
C ASN A 200 -2.91 -12.45 25.34
N GLY A 201 -3.28 -12.68 24.07
CA GLY A 201 -2.40 -12.47 22.92
C GLY A 201 -2.33 -11.05 22.38
N TYR A 202 -3.20 -10.12 22.80
CA TYR A 202 -3.35 -8.81 22.18
C TYR A 202 -2.12 -7.91 22.41
N ASN A 203 -1.62 -7.86 23.64
CA ASN A 203 -0.44 -7.07 24.00
C ASN A 203 0.75 -7.47 23.15
N LYS A 204 0.95 -8.78 22.97
CA LYS A 204 2.03 -9.31 22.12
C LYS A 204 1.91 -8.83 20.68
N ILE A 205 0.71 -8.90 20.07
CA ILE A 205 0.47 -8.43 18.70
C ILE A 205 0.86 -6.96 18.56
N ILE A 206 0.42 -6.11 19.49
CA ILE A 206 0.69 -4.68 19.45
C ILE A 206 2.19 -4.41 19.65
N ILE A 207 2.80 -5.00 20.68
CA ILE A 207 4.22 -4.80 21.01
C ILE A 207 5.12 -5.25 19.84
N ASP A 208 4.86 -6.42 19.27
CA ASP A 208 5.64 -6.93 18.14
C ASP A 208 5.49 -6.05 16.90
N SER A 209 4.29 -5.53 16.66
CA SER A 209 4.05 -4.59 15.55
C SER A 209 4.73 -3.24 15.77
N LEU A 210 4.76 -2.73 17.01
CA LEU A 210 5.48 -1.51 17.35
C LEU A 210 6.99 -1.66 17.15
N LYS A 211 7.57 -2.82 17.51
CA LYS A 211 8.98 -3.11 17.23
C LYS A 211 9.27 -3.09 15.72
N LEU A 212 8.36 -3.64 14.92
CA LEU A 212 8.49 -3.60 13.47
C LEU A 212 8.40 -2.17 12.92
N ILE A 213 7.40 -1.40 13.35
CA ILE A 213 7.23 0.00 12.93
C ILE A 213 8.47 0.81 13.31
N GLU A 214 8.94 0.68 14.55
CA GLU A 214 10.14 1.35 15.04
C GLU A 214 11.37 0.96 14.22
N TYR A 215 11.59 -0.33 13.99
CA TYR A 215 12.69 -0.82 13.16
C TYR A 215 12.66 -0.20 11.76
N ILE A 216 11.49 -0.16 11.12
CA ILE A 216 11.36 0.45 9.80
C ILE A 216 11.69 1.95 9.86
N ILE A 217 11.17 2.68 10.86
CA ILE A 217 11.43 4.12 11.00
C ILE A 217 12.91 4.42 11.30
N SER A 218 13.58 3.60 12.12
CA SER A 218 14.93 3.89 12.60
C SER A 218 16.06 3.27 11.76
N GLU A 219 15.86 2.08 11.20
CA GLU A 219 16.92 1.28 10.57
C GLU A 219 16.80 1.17 9.05
N THR A 220 15.66 1.55 8.45
CA THR A 220 15.55 1.63 6.99
C THR A 220 15.85 3.05 6.52
N ASN A 221 16.90 3.20 5.71
CA ASN A 221 17.21 4.46 5.03
C ASN A 221 16.17 4.84 3.97
N ASP A 222 15.19 3.99 3.69
CA ASP A 222 14.12 4.23 2.71
C ASP A 222 13.25 5.44 3.07
N LEU A 223 13.15 5.78 4.35
CA LEU A 223 12.28 6.87 4.81
C LEU A 223 12.97 8.23 4.88
N ILE A 224 14.23 8.36 4.43
CA ILE A 224 15.02 9.61 4.51
C ILE A 224 14.29 10.81 3.90
N ILE A 225 13.58 10.61 2.78
CA ILE A 225 12.81 11.67 2.10
C ILE A 225 11.68 12.20 2.99
N TYR A 226 11.23 11.40 3.94
CA TYR A 226 10.14 11.71 4.86
C TYR A 226 10.62 11.96 6.29
N ASP A 227 11.93 12.08 6.53
CA ASP A 227 12.51 12.14 7.87
C ASP A 227 11.89 13.26 8.72
N ASP A 228 11.73 14.46 8.18
CA ASP A 228 11.14 15.59 8.93
C ASP A 228 9.67 15.36 9.33
N ILE A 229 8.97 14.47 8.61
CA ILE A 229 7.54 14.21 8.78
C ILE A 229 7.31 12.96 9.65
N ILE A 230 8.07 11.90 9.40
CA ILE A 230 7.93 10.60 10.08
C ILE A 230 8.76 10.57 11.36
N LYS A 231 10.00 11.09 11.33
CA LYS A 231 10.91 11.14 12.48
C LYS A 231 10.73 12.40 13.33
N ASP A 232 9.71 13.24 13.06
CA ASP A 232 9.26 14.19 14.08
C ASP A 232 8.99 13.38 15.37
N ASN A 233 9.52 13.88 16.50
CA ASN A 233 9.53 13.24 17.83
C ASN A 233 8.14 12.75 18.28
N LYS A 234 7.07 13.17 17.60
CA LYS A 234 5.70 12.74 17.81
C LYS A 234 5.44 11.26 17.52
N THR A 235 6.03 10.67 16.48
CA THR A 235 5.73 9.25 16.13
C THR A 235 6.41 8.31 17.12
N ILE A 236 7.72 8.45 17.31
CA ILE A 236 8.48 7.66 18.29
C ILE A 236 7.92 7.87 19.71
N GLY A 237 7.66 9.13 20.11
CA GLY A 237 7.06 9.41 21.41
C GLY A 237 5.66 8.81 21.61
N LYS A 238 4.89 8.54 20.54
CA LYS A 238 3.63 7.78 20.62
C LYS A 238 3.87 6.28 20.77
N ILE A 239 4.89 5.72 20.10
CA ILE A 239 5.28 4.31 20.28
C ILE A 239 5.61 4.04 21.75
N GLU A 240 6.43 4.89 22.36
CA GLU A 240 6.81 4.78 23.77
C GLU A 240 5.59 4.86 24.71
N LYS A 241 4.68 5.80 24.46
CA LYS A 241 3.43 5.92 25.21
C LYS A 241 2.56 4.68 25.11
N ILE A 242 2.43 4.08 23.92
CA ILE A 242 1.69 2.83 23.77
C ILE A 242 2.37 1.71 24.57
N ARG A 243 3.69 1.57 24.50
CA ARG A 243 4.42 0.55 25.28
C ARG A 243 4.17 0.71 26.79
N ALA A 244 4.25 1.94 27.30
CA ALA A 244 3.98 2.21 28.70
C ALA A 244 2.55 1.82 29.11
N LEU A 245 1.55 2.01 28.24
CA LEU A 245 0.16 1.59 28.50
C LEU A 245 -0.02 0.08 28.54
N LEU A 246 0.75 -0.69 27.76
CA LEU A 246 0.60 -2.15 27.66
C LEU A 246 1.42 -2.92 28.69
N CYS A 247 2.39 -2.26 29.34
CA CYS A 247 3.24 -2.84 30.39
C CYS A 247 2.68 -2.63 31.81
N ASN A 248 1.67 -1.77 31.98
CA ASN A 248 0.96 -1.53 33.24
C ASN A 248 -0.33 -2.37 33.30
#